data_AF-A0A6G7VEY5-F1
#
_entry.id   AF-A0A6G7VEY5-F1
#
_cell.length_a   1.000
_cell.length_b   1.000
_cell.length_c   1.000
_cell.angle_alpha   90.00
_cell.angle_beta   90.00
_cell.angle_gamma   90.00
#
_symmetry.space_group_name_H-M   'P 1'
#
loop_
_entity.id
_entity.type
_entity.pdbx_description
1 polymer ?
#
loop_
_entity_poly.entity_id
_entity_poly.type
_entity_poly.pdbx_seq_one_letter_code
_entity_poly.pdbx_strand_id
1 'polypeptide(L)'
;MATIQKQLVWPELGRIERRTLFMGETAYTLTIFPLLGIASQPLAHLLSLFEDPLALQQRRLKQMTYIAVLGLLLLAALGLYLSIRHALRPFDQPVVALARLAQGELNVSLASRRYDDEVGQLMQALQRLVERLREIIGGIHRASDDLQASAGTMAALAESTKIQFDHQKIKIAHVDRAAMHMAQSA
;
A
#
# COMPACT_ATOMS: atom_id res chain seq x y z
N MET A 1 29.11 18.20 -58.56
CA MET A 1 30.33 18.89 -58.09
C MET A 1 29.90 20.00 -57.14
N ALA A 2 29.76 19.68 -55.85
CA ALA A 2 29.40 20.65 -54.82
C ALA A 2 30.69 21.15 -54.16
N THR A 3 30.88 22.46 -54.26
CA THR A 3 32.04 23.25 -53.87
C THR A 3 32.38 23.08 -52.38
N ILE A 4 33.45 22.32 -52.08
CA ILE A 4 34.04 22.18 -50.73
C ILE A 4 34.95 23.39 -50.50
N GLN A 5 34.35 24.56 -50.24
CA GLN A 5 35.04 25.79 -49.80
C GLN A 5 34.61 26.16 -48.38
N LYS A 6 34.55 25.19 -47.47
CA LYS A 6 34.43 25.49 -46.04
C LYS A 6 35.80 25.27 -45.38
N GLN A 7 36.64 26.29 -45.55
CA GLN A 7 37.88 26.58 -44.80
C GLN A 7 38.54 25.36 -44.14
N LEU A 8 39.22 24.54 -44.94
CA LEU A 8 40.25 23.66 -44.42
C LEU A 8 41.45 24.55 -44.05
N VAL A 9 41.51 24.98 -42.79
CA VAL A 9 42.67 25.71 -42.26
C VAL A 9 43.82 24.71 -42.18
N TRP A 10 44.84 24.92 -43.02
CA TRP A 10 46.00 24.05 -43.07
C TRP A 10 46.84 24.21 -41.79
N PRO A 11 47.24 23.12 -41.12
CA PRO A 11 48.16 23.19 -40.00
C PRO A 11 49.54 23.68 -40.46
N GLU A 12 50.30 24.25 -39.52
CA GLU A 12 51.71 24.58 -39.70
C GLU A 12 52.51 23.39 -40.25
N LEU A 13 53.40 23.65 -41.21
CA LEU A 13 54.26 22.63 -41.82
C LEU A 13 55.01 21.85 -40.73
N GLY A 14 54.80 20.53 -40.67
CA GLY A 14 55.47 19.65 -39.71
C GLY A 14 54.57 19.11 -38.58
N ARG A 15 53.31 19.54 -38.48
CA ARG A 15 52.36 18.97 -37.49
C ARG A 15 51.50 17.85 -38.08
N ILE A 16 51.33 16.79 -37.29
CA ILE A 16 50.34 15.75 -37.57
C ILE A 16 49.00 16.23 -37.01
N GLU A 17 48.01 16.44 -37.88
CA GLU A 17 46.64 16.74 -37.48
C GLU A 17 45.71 15.63 -37.99
N ARG A 18 44.89 15.09 -37.08
CA ARG A 18 43.81 14.16 -37.43
C ARG A 18 42.49 14.85 -37.15
N ARG A 19 41.63 14.93 -38.16
CA ARG A 19 40.28 15.50 -38.04
C ARG A 19 39.25 14.58 -38.67
N THR A 20 38.17 14.33 -37.96
CA THR A 20 37.01 13.62 -38.52
C THR A 20 36.05 14.63 -39.13
N LEU A 21 35.76 14.48 -40.40
CA LEU A 21 34.84 15.30 -41.17
C LEU A 21 33.63 14.46 -41.56
N PHE A 22 32.44 15.03 -41.46
CA PHE A 22 31.21 14.38 -41.90
C PHE A 22 30.85 14.92 -43.30
N MET A 23 30.75 14.03 -44.29
CA MET A 23 30.35 14.39 -45.65
C MET A 23 29.15 13.54 -46.05
N GLY A 24 27.95 14.11 -45.98
CA GLY A 24 26.71 13.36 -46.15
C GLY A 24 26.45 12.42 -44.97
N GLU A 25 26.23 11.14 -45.24
CA GLU A 25 26.08 10.12 -44.19
C GLU A 25 27.43 9.54 -43.75
N THR A 26 28.51 9.64 -44.52
CA THR A 26 29.78 8.97 -44.22
C THR A 26 30.72 9.87 -43.43
N ALA A 27 31.36 9.29 -42.41
CA ALA A 27 32.43 9.94 -41.67
C ALA A 27 33.76 9.67 -42.39
N TYR A 28 34.56 10.70 -42.61
CA TYR A 28 35.90 10.59 -43.17
C TYR A 28 36.91 11.06 -42.12
N THR A 29 37.95 10.27 -41.88
CA THR A 29 39.08 10.70 -41.09
C THR A 29 40.15 11.25 -42.03
N LEU A 30 40.34 12.58 -41.98
CA LEU A 30 41.45 13.26 -42.63
C LEU A 30 42.65 13.20 -41.69
N THR A 31 43.75 12.59 -42.15
CA THR A 31 45.03 12.65 -41.45
C THR A 31 46.05 13.36 -42.35
N ILE A 32 46.66 14.41 -41.81
CA ILE A 32 47.70 15.19 -42.48
C ILE A 32 49.04 14.77 -41.89
N PHE A 33 49.89 14.14 -42.70
CA PHE A 33 51.25 13.79 -42.29
C PHE A 33 52.27 14.69 -43.01
N PRO A 34 53.24 15.29 -42.31
CA PRO A 34 54.29 16.04 -42.96
C PRO A 34 55.32 15.09 -43.61
N LEU A 35 55.67 15.37 -44.86
CA LEU A 35 56.77 14.73 -45.57
C LEU A 35 58.04 15.51 -45.26
N LEU A 36 58.98 14.87 -44.58
CA LEU A 36 60.28 15.44 -44.23
C LEU A 36 61.27 15.22 -45.38
N GLY A 37 61.94 16.29 -45.82
CA GLY A 37 63.09 16.19 -46.70
C GLY A 37 64.29 15.56 -46.00
N ILE A 38 65.36 15.30 -46.76
CA ILE A 38 66.58 14.63 -46.28
C ILE A 38 67.24 15.37 -45.10
N ALA A 39 67.03 16.70 -45.00
CA ALA A 39 67.48 17.55 -43.90
C ALA A 39 66.47 17.67 -42.73
N SER A 40 65.47 16.77 -42.62
CA SER A 40 64.39 16.81 -41.60
C SER A 40 63.52 18.07 -41.62
N GLN A 41 63.46 18.75 -42.77
CA GLN A 41 62.60 19.91 -42.98
C GLN A 41 61.27 19.50 -43.65
N PRO A 42 60.11 19.98 -43.18
CA PRO A 42 58.83 19.63 -43.79
C PRO A 42 58.75 20.22 -45.21
N LEU A 43 58.57 19.37 -46.21
CA LEU A 43 58.58 19.73 -47.63
C LEU A 43 57.18 19.70 -48.25
N ALA A 44 56.33 18.79 -47.78
CA ALA A 44 54.99 18.58 -48.30
C ALA A 44 54.09 17.96 -47.23
N HIS A 45 52.79 17.92 -47.50
CA HIS A 45 51.83 17.21 -46.67
C HIS A 45 51.23 16.05 -47.45
N LEU A 46 51.22 14.88 -46.85
CA LEU A 46 50.47 13.73 -47.35
C LEU A 46 49.09 13.77 -46.70
N LEU A 47 48.06 13.90 -47.54
CA LEU A 47 46.66 13.82 -47.11
C LEU A 47 46.20 12.37 -47.26
N SER A 48 45.84 11.76 -46.15
CA SER A 48 45.15 10.47 -46.14
C SER A 48 43.69 10.70 -45.77
N LEU A 49 42.79 10.31 -46.67
CA LEU A 49 41.35 10.34 -46.46
C LEU A 49 40.89 8.89 -46.37
N PHE A 50 40.54 8.46 -45.16
CA PHE A 50 39.91 7.15 -44.95
C PHE A 50 38.45 7.33 -44.59
N GLU A 51 37.58 6.62 -45.30
CA GLU A 51 36.20 6.45 -44.89
C GLU A 51 36.16 5.64 -43.60
N ASP A 52 35.42 6.12 -42.61
CA ASP A 52 35.21 5.46 -41.33
C ASP A 52 33.79 4.85 -41.31
N PRO A 53 33.60 3.63 -41.88
CA PRO A 53 32.30 2.98 -41.94
C PRO A 53 31.78 2.59 -40.54
N LEU A 54 32.65 2.55 -39.54
CA LEU A 54 32.33 2.10 -38.18
C LEU A 54 31.61 3.20 -37.38
N ALA A 55 31.85 4.47 -37.70
CA ALA A 55 31.23 5.60 -36.99
C ALA A 55 29.69 5.62 -37.11
N LEU A 56 29.13 5.20 -38.25
CA LEU A 56 27.68 5.09 -38.44
C LEU A 56 27.10 3.82 -37.82
N GLN A 57 27.81 2.70 -37.95
CA GLN A 57 27.38 1.44 -37.34
C GLN A 57 27.31 1.57 -35.81
N GLN A 58 28.26 2.26 -35.18
CA GLN A 58 28.23 2.54 -33.75
C GLN A 58 27.01 3.38 -33.32
N ARG A 59 26.56 4.35 -34.14
CA ARG A 59 25.36 5.13 -33.83
C ARG A 59 24.09 4.28 -33.89
N ARG A 60 23.95 3.45 -34.93
CA ARG A 60 22.79 2.55 -35.07
C ARG A 60 22.73 1.53 -33.94
N LEU A 61 23.85 0.90 -33.60
CA LEU A 61 23.93 -0.03 -32.48
C LEU A 61 23.58 0.66 -31.16
N LYS A 62 24.11 1.86 -30.88
CA LYS A 62 23.74 2.63 -29.69
C LYS A 62 22.26 2.97 -29.63
N GLN A 63 21.66 3.43 -30.73
CA GLN A 63 20.22 3.74 -30.80
C GLN A 63 19.36 2.50 -30.56
N MET A 64 19.69 1.37 -31.18
CA MET A 64 18.99 0.10 -30.95
C MET A 64 19.10 -0.35 -29.50
N THR A 65 20.28 -0.24 -28.89
CA THR A 65 20.48 -0.56 -27.47
C THR A 65 19.66 0.37 -26.57
N TYR A 66 19.64 1.68 -26.83
CA TYR A 66 18.82 2.62 -26.05
C TYR A 66 17.32 2.32 -26.15
N ILE A 67 16.81 2.04 -27.34
CA ILE A 67 15.40 1.67 -27.54
C ILE A 67 15.08 0.35 -26.83
N ALA A 68 15.96 -0.65 -26.94
CA ALA A 68 15.79 -1.93 -26.28
C ALA A 68 15.78 -1.79 -24.75
N VAL A 69 16.72 -1.03 -24.18
CA VAL A 69 16.78 -0.75 -22.73
C VAL A 69 15.54 0.02 -22.28
N LEU A 70 15.12 1.04 -23.02
CA LEU A 70 13.92 1.82 -22.69
C LEU A 70 12.67 0.93 -22.74
N GLY A 71 12.54 0.08 -23.76
CA GLY A 71 11.45 -0.88 -23.87
C GLY A 71 11.41 -1.86 -22.70
N LEU A 72 12.56 -2.40 -22.31
CA LEU A 72 12.67 -3.28 -21.14
C LEU A 72 12.25 -2.58 -19.84
N LEU A 73 12.70 -1.34 -19.63
CA LEU A 73 12.35 -0.54 -18.46
C LEU A 73 10.84 -0.25 -18.40
N LEU A 74 10.23 0.09 -19.54
CA LEU A 74 8.79 0.32 -19.60
C LEU A 74 7.98 -0.95 -19.31
N LEU A 75 8.40 -2.10 -19.85
CA LEU A 75 7.77 -3.38 -19.55
C LEU A 75 7.91 -3.76 -18.08
N ALA A 76 9.10 -3.56 -17.49
CA ALA A 76 9.32 -3.80 -16.07
C ALA A 76 8.47 -2.88 -15.20
N ALA A 77 8.38 -1.59 -15.53
CA ALA A 77 7.55 -0.62 -14.82
C ALA A 77 6.05 -0.97 -14.92
N LEU A 78 5.58 -1.36 -16.11
CA LEU A 78 4.20 -1.77 -16.32
C LEU A 78 3.88 -3.06 -15.54
N GLY A 79 4.79 -4.04 -15.58
CA GLY A 79 4.67 -5.28 -14.81
C GLY A 79 4.59 -5.00 -13.30
N LEU A 80 5.48 -4.15 -12.78
CA LEU A 80 5.47 -3.74 -11.37
C LEU A 80 4.17 -3.03 -10.99
N TYR A 81 3.71 -2.08 -11.81
CA TYR A 81 2.46 -1.37 -11.60
C TYR A 81 1.25 -2.31 -11.54
N LEU A 82 1.16 -3.24 -12.49
CA LEU A 82 0.08 -4.25 -12.52
C LEU A 82 0.16 -5.18 -11.32
N SER A 83 1.36 -5.60 -10.92
CA SER A 83 1.56 -6.50 -9.78
C SER A 83 1.13 -5.84 -8.47
N ILE A 84 1.52 -4.59 -8.24
CA ILE A 84 1.11 -3.80 -7.06
C ILE A 84 -0.42 -3.64 -7.03
N ARG A 85 -1.02 -3.29 -8.16
CA ARG A 85 -2.47 -3.11 -8.25
C ARG A 85 -3.24 -4.40 -8.00
N HIS A 86 -2.75 -5.54 -8.49
CA HIS A 86 -3.37 -6.85 -8.23
C HIS A 86 -3.22 -7.28 -6.77
N ALA A 87 -2.07 -7.02 -6.14
CA ALA A 87 -1.83 -7.34 -4.74
C ALA A 87 -2.67 -6.49 -3.77
N LEU A 88 -2.91 -5.21 -4.09
CA LEU A 88 -3.66 -4.29 -3.22
C LEU A 88 -5.18 -4.37 -3.37
N ARG A 89 -5.68 -4.73 -4.56
CA ARG A 89 -7.13 -4.83 -4.82
C ARG A 89 -7.92 -5.72 -3.83
N PRO A 90 -7.43 -6.88 -3.35
CA PRO A 90 -8.19 -7.70 -2.40
C PRO A 90 -8.31 -7.07 -1.00
N PHE A 91 -7.56 -6.02 -0.67
CA PHE A 91 -7.63 -5.36 0.66
C PHE A 91 -8.87 -4.46 0.84
N ASP A 92 -9.54 -4.06 -0.24
CA ASP A 92 -10.73 -3.20 -0.15
C ASP A 92 -11.88 -3.88 0.62
N GLN A 93 -12.05 -5.19 0.45
CA GLN A 93 -13.14 -5.94 1.09
C GLN A 93 -13.00 -5.98 2.63
N PRO A 94 -11.83 -6.38 3.20
CA PRO A 94 -11.61 -6.29 4.63
C PRO A 94 -11.79 -4.91 5.23
N VAL A 95 -11.29 -3.87 4.54
CA VAL A 95 -11.38 -2.49 5.03
C VAL A 95 -12.84 -2.05 5.13
N VAL A 96 -13.65 -2.33 4.11
CA VAL A 96 -15.08 -2.01 4.14
C VAL A 96 -15.81 -2.79 5.25
N ALA A 97 -15.50 -4.07 5.43
CA ALA A 97 -16.14 -4.86 6.47
C ALA A 97 -15.77 -4.37 7.89
N LEU A 98 -14.51 -4.00 8.11
CA LEU A 98 -14.05 -3.38 9.36
C LEU A 98 -14.74 -2.03 9.60
N ALA A 99 -14.91 -1.21 8.56
CA ALA A 99 -15.62 0.06 8.68
C ALA A 99 -17.09 -0.13 9.11
N ARG A 100 -17.79 -1.14 8.56
CA ARG A 100 -19.15 -1.50 9.00
C ARG A 100 -19.18 -2.03 10.42
N LEU A 101 -18.23 -2.90 10.77
CA LEU A 101 -18.09 -3.42 12.13
C LEU A 101 -17.87 -2.29 13.15
N ALA A 102 -17.06 -1.29 12.81
CA ALA A 102 -16.82 -0.11 13.64
C ALA A 102 -18.08 0.75 13.85
N GLN A 103 -19.06 0.67 12.94
CA GLN A 103 -20.37 1.30 13.06
C GLN A 103 -21.36 0.45 13.89
N GLY A 104 -20.94 -0.71 14.40
CA GLY A 104 -21.78 -1.62 15.17
C GLY A 104 -22.59 -2.59 14.31
N GLU A 105 -22.40 -2.59 12.99
CA GLU A 105 -23.02 -3.57 12.11
C GLU A 105 -22.34 -4.92 12.26
N LEU A 106 -22.96 -5.82 13.01
CA LEU A 106 -22.46 -7.19 13.15
C LEU A 106 -22.98 -8.13 12.09
N ASN A 107 -23.93 -7.71 11.24
CA ASN A 107 -24.51 -8.53 10.17
C ASN A 107 -23.70 -8.50 8.84
N VAL A 108 -22.37 -8.48 8.94
CA VAL A 108 -21.50 -8.44 7.76
C VAL A 108 -21.23 -9.87 7.28
N SER A 109 -21.59 -10.16 6.03
CA SER A 109 -21.23 -11.41 5.37
C SER A 109 -19.82 -11.29 4.79
N LEU A 110 -18.86 -11.96 5.43
CA LEU A 110 -17.50 -12.05 4.94
C LEU A 110 -17.41 -13.28 4.04
N ALA A 111 -17.39 -13.07 2.72
CA ALA A 111 -17.25 -14.16 1.75
C ALA A 111 -15.82 -14.70 1.77
N SER A 112 -15.51 -15.58 2.74
CA SER A 112 -14.18 -16.16 2.94
C SER A 112 -13.74 -17.16 1.85
N ARG A 113 -14.66 -17.59 0.98
CA ARG A 113 -14.43 -18.71 0.05
C ARG A 113 -13.49 -18.45 -1.13
N ARG A 114 -12.95 -17.24 -1.29
CA ARG A 114 -12.27 -16.86 -2.54
C ARG A 114 -10.75 -16.72 -2.45
N TYR A 115 -10.17 -16.76 -1.25
CA TYR A 115 -8.76 -16.43 -1.04
C TYR A 115 -8.12 -17.46 -0.10
N ASP A 116 -7.17 -18.25 -0.59
CA ASP A 116 -6.35 -19.19 0.21
C ASP A 116 -5.00 -18.56 0.63
N ASP A 117 -4.91 -17.23 0.58
CA ASP A 117 -3.73 -16.42 0.89
C ASP A 117 -3.84 -15.75 2.27
N GLU A 118 -2.92 -14.83 2.58
CA GLU A 118 -2.91 -14.04 3.80
C GLU A 118 -4.19 -13.19 3.97
N VAL A 119 -4.82 -12.75 2.86
CA VAL A 119 -6.08 -12.01 2.90
C VAL A 119 -7.22 -12.94 3.30
N GLY A 120 -7.21 -14.18 2.80
CA GLY A 120 -8.12 -15.24 3.24
C GLY A 120 -8.04 -15.49 4.75
N GLN A 121 -6.82 -15.63 5.27
CA GLN A 121 -6.59 -15.81 6.71
C GLN A 121 -7.09 -14.61 7.54
N LEU A 122 -6.82 -13.38 7.07
CA LEU A 122 -7.35 -12.16 7.68
C LEU A 122 -8.88 -12.17 7.70
N MET A 123 -9.51 -12.58 6.61
CA MET A 123 -10.97 -12.63 6.53
C MET A 123 -11.58 -13.66 7.46
N GLN A 124 -10.96 -14.83 7.60
CA GLN A 124 -11.39 -15.84 8.55
C GLN A 124 -11.20 -15.39 10.01
N ALA A 125 -10.12 -14.66 10.31
CA ALA A 125 -9.91 -14.07 11.63
C ALA A 125 -10.97 -13.01 11.95
N LEU A 126 -11.29 -12.14 10.98
CA LEU A 126 -12.32 -11.12 11.15
C LEU A 126 -13.70 -11.75 11.36
N GLN A 127 -14.03 -12.82 10.64
CA GLN A 127 -15.29 -13.54 10.83
C GLN A 127 -15.41 -14.10 12.24
N ARG A 128 -14.37 -14.77 12.75
CA ARG A 128 -14.34 -15.26 14.14
C ARG A 128 -14.51 -14.12 15.15
N LEU A 129 -13.92 -12.96 14.90
CA LEU A 129 -14.08 -11.79 15.76
C LEU A 129 -15.52 -11.28 15.78
N VAL A 130 -16.18 -11.18 14.62
CA VAL A 130 -17.60 -10.80 14.52
C VAL A 130 -18.50 -11.80 15.25
N GLU A 131 -18.26 -13.11 15.10
CA GLU A 131 -19.00 -14.15 15.80
C GLU A 131 -18.86 -14.02 17.33
N ARG A 132 -17.64 -13.80 17.84
CA ARG A 132 -17.41 -13.57 19.27
C ARG A 132 -18.09 -12.31 19.80
N LEU A 133 -18.10 -11.22 19.03
CA LEU A 133 -18.81 -10.00 19.43
C LEU A 133 -20.33 -10.25 19.54
N ARG A 134 -20.92 -11.02 18.61
CA ARG A 134 -22.33 -11.41 18.67
C ARG A 134 -22.64 -12.26 19.91
N GLU A 135 -21.77 -13.22 20.24
CA GLU A 135 -21.92 -14.04 21.45
C GLU A 135 -21.89 -13.18 22.73
N ILE A 136 -20.94 -12.24 22.82
CA ILE A 136 -20.81 -11.34 23.97
C ILE A 136 -22.08 -10.50 24.14
N ILE A 137 -22.57 -9.89 23.06
CA ILE A 137 -23.79 -9.06 23.11
C ILE A 137 -25.02 -9.89 23.47
N GLY A 138 -25.14 -11.10 22.91
CA GLY A 138 -26.21 -12.03 23.30
C GLY A 138 -26.11 -12.50 24.76
N GLY A 139 -24.89 -12.57 25.32
CA GLY A 139 -24.67 -12.79 26.75
C GLY A 139 -25.13 -11.61 27.61
N ILE A 140 -24.80 -10.39 27.20
CA ILE A 140 -25.22 -9.15 27.89
C ILE A 140 -26.74 -9.02 27.91
N HIS A 141 -27.42 -9.32 26.80
CA HIS A 141 -28.88 -9.24 26.74
C HIS A 141 -29.55 -10.21 27.73
N ARG A 142 -29.09 -11.47 27.75
CA ARG A 142 -29.57 -12.47 28.72
C ARG A 142 -29.32 -12.06 30.17
N ALA A 143 -28.12 -11.56 30.48
CA ALA A 143 -27.81 -11.07 31.82
C ALA A 143 -28.70 -9.89 32.23
N SER A 144 -29.06 -9.02 31.29
CA SER A 144 -29.99 -7.91 31.52
C SER A 144 -31.42 -8.40 31.78
N ASP A 145 -31.89 -9.41 31.03
CA ASP A 145 -33.20 -10.02 31.24
C ASP A 145 -33.30 -10.70 32.62
N ASP A 146 -32.27 -11.46 33.00
CA ASP A 146 -32.17 -12.11 34.32
C ASP A 146 -32.18 -11.07 35.44
N LEU A 147 -31.45 -9.96 35.27
CA LEU A 147 -31.42 -8.86 36.22
C LEU A 147 -32.80 -8.22 36.37
N GLN A 148 -33.52 -8.00 35.25
CA GLN A 148 -34.86 -7.42 35.28
C GLN A 148 -35.88 -8.35 35.97
N ALA A 149 -35.80 -9.66 35.73
CA ALA A 149 -36.62 -10.65 36.42
C ALA A 149 -36.33 -10.68 37.93
N SER A 150 -35.05 -10.63 38.31
CA SER A 150 -34.62 -10.58 39.72
C SER A 150 -35.12 -9.31 40.42
N ALA A 151 -35.00 -8.15 39.77
CA ALA A 151 -35.53 -6.89 40.29
C ALA A 151 -37.06 -6.94 40.49
N GLY A 152 -37.80 -7.55 39.56
CA GLY A 152 -39.25 -7.75 39.71
C GLY A 152 -39.60 -8.66 40.90
N THR A 153 -38.85 -9.75 41.08
CA THR A 153 -39.00 -10.65 42.23
C THR A 153 -38.72 -9.92 43.55
N MET A 154 -37.68 -9.08 43.57
CA MET A 154 -37.31 -8.30 44.75
C MET A 154 -38.35 -7.23 45.10
N ALA A 155 -38.95 -6.59 44.09
CA ALA A 155 -40.08 -5.68 44.28
C ALA A 155 -41.32 -6.39 44.86
N ALA A 156 -41.63 -7.59 44.35
CA ALA A 156 -42.73 -8.40 44.89
C ALA A 156 -42.46 -8.84 46.34
N LEU A 157 -41.22 -9.21 46.66
CA LEU A 157 -40.80 -9.55 48.01
C LEU A 157 -40.94 -8.34 48.95
N ALA A 158 -40.48 -7.16 48.54
CA ALA A 158 -40.60 -5.93 49.32
C ALA A 158 -42.06 -5.57 49.64
N GLU A 159 -42.99 -5.73 48.69
CA GLU A 159 -44.41 -5.50 48.95
C GLU A 159 -44.97 -6.53 49.93
N SER A 160 -44.63 -7.81 49.79
CA SER A 160 -45.03 -8.85 50.75
C SER A 160 -44.48 -8.58 52.16
N THR A 161 -43.21 -8.16 52.26
CA THR A 161 -42.59 -7.78 53.53
C THR A 161 -43.29 -6.59 54.16
N LYS A 162 -43.66 -5.58 53.37
CA LYS A 162 -44.45 -4.43 53.84
C LYS A 162 -45.81 -4.87 54.40
N ILE A 163 -46.53 -5.75 53.69
CA ILE A 163 -47.79 -6.34 54.17
C ILE A 163 -47.58 -7.08 55.50
N GLN A 164 -46.53 -7.90 55.61
CA GLN A 164 -46.18 -8.60 56.86
C GLN A 164 -45.90 -7.64 58.02
N PHE A 165 -45.16 -6.55 57.78
CA PHE A 165 -44.89 -5.53 58.79
C PHE A 165 -46.18 -4.84 59.28
N ASP A 166 -47.11 -4.54 58.38
CA ASP A 166 -48.39 -3.94 58.78
C ASP A 166 -49.22 -4.91 59.63
N HIS A 167 -49.22 -6.21 59.30
CA HIS A 167 -49.81 -7.23 60.17
C HIS A 167 -49.10 -7.34 61.53
N GLN A 168 -47.78 -7.20 61.56
CA GLN A 168 -47.00 -7.25 62.80
C GLN A 168 -47.31 -6.07 63.73
N LYS A 169 -47.49 -4.85 63.19
CA LYS A 169 -47.94 -3.68 63.98
C LYS A 169 -49.25 -3.96 64.72
N ILE A 170 -50.21 -4.61 64.05
CA ILE A 170 -51.49 -4.98 64.67
C ILE A 170 -51.26 -5.94 65.84
N LYS A 171 -50.42 -6.97 65.67
CA LYS A 171 -50.08 -7.91 66.75
C LYS A 171 -49.44 -7.21 67.95
N ILE A 172 -48.51 -6.29 67.72
CA ILE A 172 -47.87 -5.52 68.79
C ILE A 172 -48.92 -4.67 69.54
N ALA A 173 -49.83 -4.00 68.81
CA ALA A 173 -50.91 -3.23 69.42
C ALA A 173 -51.89 -4.10 70.25
N HIS A 174 -52.03 -5.38 69.93
CA HIS A 174 -52.77 -6.34 70.77
C HIS A 174 -52.00 -6.70 72.04
N VAL A 175 -50.69 -6.91 71.96
CA VAL A 175 -49.84 -7.18 73.13
C VAL A 175 -49.84 -6.00 74.10
N ASP A 176 -49.71 -4.77 73.58
CA ASP A 176 -49.73 -3.55 74.39
C ASP A 176 -51.06 -3.40 75.14
N ARG A 177 -52.18 -3.59 74.44
CA ARG A 177 -53.52 -3.63 75.07
C ARG A 177 -53.64 -4.72 76.13
N ALA A 178 -53.14 -5.93 75.86
CA ALA A 178 -53.19 -7.03 76.82
C ALA A 178 -52.37 -6.72 78.09
N ALA A 179 -51.18 -6.16 77.95
CA ALA A 179 -50.34 -5.73 79.07
C ALA A 179 -51.04 -4.63 79.90
N MET A 180 -51.70 -3.68 79.25
CA MET A 180 -52.46 -2.62 79.91
C MET A 180 -53.64 -3.19 80.74
N HIS A 181 -54.39 -4.14 80.17
CA HIS A 181 -55.48 -4.82 80.88
C HIS A 181 -54.96 -5.62 82.08
N MET A 182 -53.82 -6.32 81.95
CA MET A 182 -53.21 -7.07 83.06
C MET A 182 -52.80 -6.14 84.21
N ALA A 183 -52.18 -5.00 83.89
CA ALA A 183 -51.77 -4.00 84.88
C ALA A 183 -52.96 -3.35 85.60
N GLN A 184 -54.12 -3.20 84.95
CA GLN A 184 -55.35 -2.70 85.59
C GLN A 184 -56.08 -3.75 86.44
N SER A 185 -55.82 -5.04 86.19
CA SER A 185 -56.43 -6.16 86.92
C SER A 185 -55.62 -6.67 88.12
N ALA A 186 -54.43 -6.11 88.35
CA ALA A 186 -53.56 -6.37 89.50
C ALA A 186 -53.72 -5.28 90.56
#